data_AF-A0A510HMK4-F1
#
_entry.id   AF-A0A510HMK4-F1
#
_cell.length_a   1.000
_cell.length_b   1.000
_cell.length_c   1.000
_cell.angle_alpha   90.00
_cell.angle_beta   90.00
_cell.angle_gamma   90.00
#
_symmetry.space_group_name_H-M   'P 1'
#
loop_
_entity.id
_entity.type
_entity.pdbx_description
1 polymer ?
#
loop_
_entity_poly.entity_id
_entity_poly.type
_entity_poly.pdbx_seq_one_letter_code
_entity_poly.pdbx_strand_id
1 'polypeptide(L)' 'MKEPGPQLGERLAVVELASAFLVVRESDPEDWLVRFEKSPGFPARAWAENMADLYNRRLRMGAGSPTPPGTRPPDYHP' A
#
# COMPACT_ATOMS: atom_id res chain seq x y z
N MET A 1 5.09 20.36 -18.90
CA MET A 1 4.43 19.90 -17.65
C MET A 1 4.85 18.47 -17.43
N LYS A 2 5.58 18.19 -16.35
CA LYS A 2 5.98 16.82 -16.00
C LYS A 2 4.80 16.24 -15.22
N GLU A 3 4.13 15.22 -15.76
CA GLU A 3 3.16 14.45 -14.98
C GLU A 3 3.87 13.99 -13.70
N PRO A 4 3.29 14.20 -12.50
CA PRO A 4 3.86 13.61 -11.30
C PRO A 4 3.71 12.10 -11.45
N GLY A 5 4.78 11.43 -11.91
CA GLY A 5 4.86 9.98 -11.88
C GLY A 5 4.49 9.50 -10.46
N PRO A 6 3.82 8.35 -10.32
CA PRO A 6 3.32 7.88 -9.04
C PRO A 6 4.48 7.88 -8.06
N GLN A 7 4.41 8.72 -7.03
CA GLN A 7 5.37 8.77 -5.93
C GLN A 7 5.17 7.51 -5.08
N LEU A 8 5.44 6.35 -5.67
CA LEU A 8 5.60 5.07 -5.01
C LEU A 8 6.86 5.18 -4.15
N GLY A 9 6.71 5.69 -2.94
CA GLY A 9 7.88 5.95 -2.08
C GLY A 9 7.59 6.29 -0.63
N GLU A 10 6.38 6.74 -0.31
CA GLU A 10 6.08 7.23 1.05
C GLU A 10 5.48 6.14 1.92
N ARG A 11 5.89 6.11 3.19
CA ARG A 11 5.41 5.17 4.20
C ARG A 11 3.95 5.44 4.52
N LEU A 12 3.23 4.39 4.88
CA LEU A 12 1.86 4.47 5.37
C LEU A 12 1.84 4.48 6.90
N ALA A 13 0.90 5.23 7.46
CA ALA A 13 0.57 5.24 8.88
C ALA A 13 -0.92 4.94 9.08
N VAL A 14 -1.28 4.57 10.30
CA VAL A 14 -2.68 4.37 10.70
C VAL A 14 -3.08 5.47 11.68
N VAL A 15 -4.14 6.20 11.36
CA VAL A 15 -4.76 7.20 12.23
C VAL A 15 -6.06 6.63 12.76
N GLU A 16 -6.21 6.67 14.09
CA GLU A 16 -7.45 6.25 14.74
C GLU A 16 -8.42 7.43 14.87
N LEU A 17 -9.65 7.24 14.38
CA LEU A 17 -10.78 8.13 14.60
C LEU A 17 -11.83 7.48 15.50
N ALA A 18 -12.82 8.26 15.93
CA ALA A 18 -13.92 7.75 16.76
C ALA A 18 -14.67 6.58 16.08
N SER A 19 -14.92 6.66 14.77
CA SER A 19 -15.73 5.69 14.02
C SER A 19 -14.93 4.78 13.07
N ALA A 20 -13.62 5.01 12.90
CA ALA A 20 -12.84 4.32 11.89
C ALA A 20 -11.33 4.32 12.18
N PHE A 21 -10.60 3.50 11.42
CA PHE A 21 -9.15 3.59 11.26
C PHE A 21 -8.85 4.02 9.82
N LEU A 22 -8.05 5.06 9.66
CA LEU A 22 -7.61 5.56 8.36
C LEU A 22 -6.19 5.08 8.09
N VAL A 23 -5.95 4.58 6.88
CA VAL A 23 -4.60 4.36 6.36
C VAL A 23 -4.24 5.60 5.53
N VAL A 24 -3.20 6.30 5.95
CA VAL A 24 -2.80 7.61 5.42
C VAL A 24 -1.33 7.58 5.00
N ARG A 25 -0.90 8.59 4.24
CA ARG A 25 0.53 8.83 4.05
C ARG A 25 1.12 9.40 5.33
N GLU A 26 2.31 8.94 5.70
CA GLU A 26 3.00 9.46 6.90
C GLU A 26 3.36 10.95 6.76
N SER A 27 3.59 11.42 5.53
CA SER A 27 3.90 12.81 5.17
C SER A 27 2.68 13.74 5.19
N ASP A 28 1.48 13.20 4.96
CA ASP A 28 0.22 13.93 4.89
C ASP A 28 -0.92 13.10 5.50
N PRO A 29 -1.18 13.24 6.81
CA PRO A 29 -2.25 12.51 7.49
C PRO A 29 -3.67 12.92 7.09
N GLU A 30 -3.85 14.02 6.34
CA GLU A 30 -5.16 14.44 5.83
C GLU A 30 -5.52 13.72 4.51
N ASP A 31 -4.51 13.28 3.73
CA ASP A 31 -4.68 12.46 2.53
C ASP A 31 -4.83 10.96 2.88
N TRP A 32 -6.06 10.55 3.20
CA TRP A 32 -6.37 9.16 3.51
C TRP A 32 -6.63 8.32 2.26
N LEU A 33 -6.02 7.13 2.23
CA LEU A 33 -6.10 6.21 1.10
C LEU A 33 -7.21 5.17 1.29
N VAL A 34 -7.37 4.70 2.52
CA VAL A 34 -8.35 3.66 2.88
C VAL A 34 -8.96 3.97 4.25
N ARG A 35 -10.26 3.71 4.39
CA ARG A 35 -11.01 3.87 5.65
C ARG A 35 -11.62 2.54 6.06
N PHE A 36 -11.32 2.08 7.27
CA PHE A 36 -11.91 0.89 7.88
C PHE A 36 -12.85 1.30 9.01
N GLU A 37 -14.16 1.11 8.82
CA GLU A 37 -15.16 1.44 9.83
C GLU A 37 -15.12 0.48 11.03
N LYS A 38 -15.25 1.04 12.23
CA LYS A 38 -15.41 0.28 13.48
C LYS A 38 -16.82 -0.33 13.49
N SER A 39 -16.92 -1.55 12.98
CA SER A 39 -18.17 -2.31 12.93
C SER A 39 -18.07 -3.59 13.76
N PRO A 40 -19.17 -4.03 14.41
CA PRO A 40 -19.20 -5.31 15.10
C PRO A 40 -18.86 -6.45 14.13
N GLY A 41 -17.95 -7.34 14.54
CA GLY A 41 -17.58 -8.51 13.75
C GLY A 41 -16.48 -8.27 12.70
N PHE A 42 -15.98 -7.05 12.54
CA PHE A 42 -14.84 -6.76 11.67
C PHE A 42 -13.66 -6.16 12.45
N PRO A 43 -12.47 -6.79 12.47
CA PRO A 43 -11.32 -6.31 13.23
C PRO A 43 -10.60 -5.17 12.48
N ALA A 44 -11.28 -4.01 12.35
CA ALA A 44 -10.86 -2.87 11.55
C ALA A 44 -9.42 -2.40 11.83
N ARG A 45 -9.04 -2.36 13.11
CA ARG A 45 -7.69 -1.98 13.54
C ARG A 45 -6.61 -2.88 12.95
N ALA A 46 -6.78 -4.19 13.14
CA ALA A 46 -5.81 -5.18 12.69
C ALA A 46 -5.66 -5.17 11.15
N TRP A 47 -6.75 -4.92 10.43
CA TRP A 47 -6.70 -4.77 8.98
C TRP A 47 -5.95 -3.52 8.53
N ALA A 48 -6.19 -2.38 9.17
CA ALA A 48 -5.48 -1.13 8.89
C ALA A 48 -3.98 -1.27 9.17
N GLU A 49 -3.62 -1.81 10.35
CA GLU A 49 -2.22 -2.04 10.76
C GLU A 49 -1.52 -3.00 9.81
N ASN A 50 -2.15 -4.14 9.49
CA ASN A 50 -1.57 -5.13 8.57
C ASN A 50 -1.35 -4.57 7.16
N MET A 51 -2.25 -3.72 6.65
CA MET A 51 -2.08 -3.06 5.36
C MET A 51 -0.86 -2.14 5.35
N ALA A 52 -0.74 -1.28 6.37
CA ALA A 52 0.40 -0.36 6.50
C ALA A 52 1.71 -1.14 6.64
N ASP A 53 1.74 -2.19 7.46
CA ASP A 53 2.93 -3.01 7.68
C ASP A 53 3.38 -3.74 6.42
N LEU A 54 2.47 -4.38 5.68
CA LEU A 54 2.79 -5.09 4.45
C LEU A 54 3.34 -4.13 3.38
N TYR A 55 2.69 -2.98 3.22
CA TYR A 55 3.14 -1.96 2.27
C TYR A 55 4.54 -1.43 2.67
N ASN A 56 4.70 -1.01 3.92
CA ASN A 56 5.97 -0.48 4.42
C ASN A 56 7.10 -1.50 4.39
N ARG A 57 6.79 -2.78 4.59
CA ARG A 57 7.74 -3.88 4.43
C ARG A 57 8.19 -4.01 2.98
N ARG A 58 7.26 -3.99 2.02
CA ARG A 58 7.59 -4.03 0.57
C ARG A 58 8.39 -2.81 0.15
N LEU A 59 8.02 -1.63 0.64
CA LEU A 59 8.76 -0.39 0.40
C LEU A 59 10.22 -0.52 0.88
N ARG A 60 10.43 -1.06 2.08
CA ARG A 60 11.77 -1.26 2.66
C ARG A 60 12.62 -2.29 1.91
N MET A 61 12.01 -3.36 1.42
CA MET A 61 12.72 -4.40 0.66
C MET A 61 13.14 -3.93 -0.74
N GLY A 62 12.74 -2.71 -1.14
CA GLY A 62 12.70 -2.29 -2.53
C GLY A 62 11.58 -3.03 -3.24
N ALA A 63 10.79 -2.34 -4.05
CA ALA A 63 9.82 -2.98 -4.92
C ALA A 63 10.58 -3.81 -5.99
N GLY A 64 11.15 -4.94 -5.59
CA GLY A 64 11.50 -6.00 -6.52
C GLY A 64 10.23 -6.30 -7.27
N SER A 65 10.19 -5.91 -8.54
CA SER A 65 9.08 -6.23 -9.43
C SER A 65 8.75 -7.70 -9.18
N PRO A 66 7.50 -8.08 -8.86
CA PRO A 66 7.15 -9.48 -8.86
C PRO A 66 7.43 -9.93 -10.28
N THR A 67 8.58 -10.55 -10.52
CA THR A 67 8.88 -11.13 -11.82
C THR A 67 7.84 -12.23 -11.92
N PRO A 68 6.87 -12.14 -12.84
CA PRO A 68 5.92 -13.23 -13.00
C PRO A 68 6.77 -14.46 -13.33
N PRO A 69 6.56 -15.60 -12.65
CA PRO A 69 7.25 -16.83 -13.04
C PRO A 69 6.72 -17.21 -14.43
N GLY A 70 7.41 -16.82 -15.50
CA GLY A 70 6.94 -17.13 -16.85
C GLY A 70 7.57 -16.42 -18.05
N THR A 71 8.30 -15.31 -17.92
CA THR A 71 8.84 -14.61 -19.11
C THR A 71 10.24 -15.09 -19.49
N ARG A 72 10.35 -16.33 -19.99
CA ARG A 72 11.39 -16.62 -20.98
C ARG A 72 10.90 -16.04 -22.32
N PRO A 73 11.59 -15.07 -22.94
CA PRO A 73 11.27 -14.73 -24.33
C PRO A 73 11.51 -15.98 -25.18
N PRO A 74 10.55 -16.41 -26.02
CA PRO A 74 10.82 -17.48 -26.96
C PRO A 74 11.79 -16.95 -28.00
N ASP A 75 12.93 -17.62 -28.14
CA ASP A 75 13.74 -17.60 -29.35
C ASP A 75 12.85 -18.06 -30.52
N TYR A 76 12.17 -17.10 -31.15
CA TYR A 76 11.44 -17.32 -32.40
C TYR A 76 12.43 -17.04 -33.54
N HIS A 77 13.02 -18.09 -34.08
CA HIS A 77 13.72 -18.04 -35.36
C HIS A 77 12.70 -18.21 -36.52
N PRO A 78 12.85 -17.45 -37.63
CA PRO A 78 11.91 -17.44 -38.75
C PRO A 78 11.87 -18.75 -39.52
#